data_AF-A0AAD1Y2N1-F1
#
_entry.id   AF-A0AAD1Y2N1-F1
#
_cell.length_a   1.000
_cell.length_b   1.000
_cell.length_c   1.000
_cell.angle_alpha   90.00
_cell.angle_beta   90.00
_cell.angle_gamma   90.00
#
_symmetry.space_group_name_H-M   'P 1'
#
loop_
_entity.id
_entity.type
_entity.pdbx_description
1 polymer ?
#
loop_
_entity_poly.entity_id
_entity_poly.type
_entity_poly.pdbx_seq_one_letter_code
_entity_poly.pdbx_strand_id
1 'polypeptide(L)'
;MNTKLLVFVICFLAVLYAQEKDGKDEGNIIDFRFSSHTHGFRETVHAKVGDKIRITLDENQTTGYQWMVPEAVEEYNVIWSLDSSEYESSPSNGMVGVGGTRTIVLSVNKPGDEMLTFVYGRPWLYEKAIDAFIKVGYFNAQLMEGHAIQLNIIAS
;
A
#
# COMPACT_ATOMS: atom_id res chain seq x y z
N MET A 1 48.72 -15.11 13.26
CA MET A 1 47.73 -14.01 13.35
C MET A 1 47.90 -13.12 12.13
N ASN A 2 47.13 -13.36 11.07
CA ASN A 2 47.12 -12.55 9.84
C ASN A 2 45.66 -12.26 9.48
N THR A 3 45.13 -11.21 10.11
CA THR A 3 43.74 -10.75 10.06
C THR A 3 43.45 -9.94 8.78
N LYS A 4 43.88 -10.44 7.62
CA LYS A 4 43.66 -9.78 6.32
C LYS A 4 43.06 -10.68 5.24
N LEU A 5 42.85 -11.97 5.52
CA LEU A 5 42.30 -12.92 4.54
C LEU A 5 40.79 -13.20 4.70
N LEU A 6 40.15 -12.73 5.79
CA LEU A 6 38.74 -13.03 6.06
C LEU A 6 37.75 -12.02 5.43
N VAL A 7 38.20 -10.82 5.06
CA VAL A 7 37.29 -9.75 4.58
C VAL A 7 36.92 -9.92 3.10
N PHE A 8 37.81 -10.46 2.26
CA PHE A 8 37.53 -10.61 0.83
C PHE A 8 36.55 -11.73 0.49
N VAL A 9 36.46 -12.78 1.31
CA VAL A 9 35.55 -13.91 1.07
C VAL A 9 34.10 -13.54 1.40
N ILE A 10 33.88 -12.66 2.39
CA ILE A 10 32.53 -12.22 2.79
C ILE A 10 31.91 -11.32 1.71
N CYS A 11 32.70 -10.43 1.08
CA CYS A 11 32.20 -9.60 -0.01
C CYS A 11 31.85 -10.41 -1.27
N PHE A 12 32.61 -11.46 -1.59
CA PHE A 12 32.30 -12.31 -2.75
C PHE A 12 31.07 -13.21 -2.52
N LEU A 13 30.84 -13.67 -1.28
CA LEU A 13 29.61 -14.40 -0.91
C LEU A 13 28.37 -13.50 -0.93
N ALA A 14 28.50 -12.22 -0.55
CA ALA A 14 27.39 -11.26 -0.64
C ALA A 14 27.04 -10.89 -2.09
N VAL A 15 28.05 -10.77 -2.97
CA VAL A 15 27.82 -10.48 -4.40
C VAL A 15 27.21 -11.68 -5.13
N LEU A 16 27.51 -12.92 -4.74
CA LEU A 16 26.81 -14.10 -5.27
C LEU A 16 25.36 -14.22 -4.76
N TYR A 17 25.02 -13.64 -3.61
CA TYR A 17 23.64 -13.58 -3.13
C TYR A 17 22.79 -12.54 -3.88
N ALA A 18 23.43 -11.53 -4.48
CA ALA A 18 22.78 -10.63 -5.42
C ALA A 18 22.74 -11.27 -6.82
N GLN A 19 22.07 -12.43 -6.92
CA GLN A 19 21.61 -12.92 -8.21
C GLN A 19 20.50 -11.99 -8.70
N GLU A 20 20.73 -11.43 -9.88
CA GLU A 20 19.76 -10.79 -10.76
C GLU A 20 18.50 -11.68 -10.82
N LYS A 21 17.40 -11.22 -10.21
CA LYS A 21 16.10 -11.89 -10.33
C LYS A 21 15.55 -11.63 -11.73
N ASP A 22 16.01 -12.48 -12.64
CA ASP A 22 15.58 -12.58 -14.03
C ASP A 22 14.12 -13.08 -14.10
N GLY A 23 13.18 -12.14 -14.19
CA GLY A 23 11.99 -12.20 -15.07
C GLY A 23 11.06 -13.41 -15.08
N LYS A 24 10.82 -14.15 -13.97
CA LYS A 24 9.89 -15.30 -14.02
C LYS A 24 9.22 -15.78 -12.72
N ASP A 25 8.82 -14.86 -11.84
CA ASP A 25 7.94 -15.16 -10.68
C ASP A 25 7.07 -13.93 -10.36
N GLU A 26 6.36 -13.39 -11.36
CA GLU A 26 5.30 -12.43 -11.06
C GLU A 26 4.17 -13.22 -10.42
N GLY A 27 4.02 -13.14 -9.09
CA GLY A 27 2.88 -13.73 -8.41
C GLY A 27 1.57 -13.20 -8.96
N ASN A 28 0.46 -13.84 -8.59
CA ASN A 28 -0.84 -13.47 -9.13
C ASN A 28 -1.18 -12.03 -8.73
N ILE A 29 -1.89 -11.34 -9.62
CA ILE A 29 -2.44 -10.03 -9.31
C ILE A 29 -3.86 -10.21 -8.80
N ILE A 30 -4.10 -9.80 -7.56
CA ILE A 30 -5.41 -9.77 -6.94
C ILE A 30 -5.94 -8.34 -7.09
N ASP A 31 -6.92 -8.17 -7.97
CA ASP A 31 -7.47 -6.87 -8.36
C ASP A 31 -8.73 -6.51 -7.58
N PHE A 32 -8.75 -5.29 -7.04
CA PHE A 32 -9.93 -4.67 -6.43
C PHE A 32 -10.22 -3.32 -7.09
N ARG A 33 -11.51 -3.01 -7.27
CA ARG A 33 -11.96 -1.67 -7.69
C ARG A 33 -13.04 -1.14 -6.76
N PHE A 34 -12.83 0.06 -6.23
CA PHE A 34 -13.80 0.74 -5.38
C PHE A 34 -14.07 2.17 -5.86
N SER A 35 -15.29 2.63 -5.60
CA SER A 35 -15.67 4.02 -5.85
C SER A 35 -15.30 4.91 -4.66
N SER A 36 -15.24 6.22 -4.86
CA SER A 36 -15.06 7.22 -3.78
C SER A 36 -16.21 7.28 -2.78
N HIS A 37 -17.31 6.54 -3.02
CA HIS A 37 -18.45 6.46 -2.12
C HIS A 37 -18.49 5.15 -1.34
N THR A 38 -17.56 4.23 -1.61
CA THR A 38 -17.50 2.94 -0.94
C THR A 38 -17.01 3.11 0.48
N HIS A 39 -17.90 2.99 1.46
CA HIS A 39 -17.59 3.16 2.88
C HIS A 39 -17.84 1.87 3.68
N GLY A 40 -16.98 1.59 4.67
CA GLY A 40 -17.18 0.47 5.61
C GLY A 40 -17.04 -0.91 4.97
N PHE A 41 -16.46 -0.99 3.78
CA PHE A 41 -16.16 -2.26 3.12
C PHE A 41 -15.06 -3.00 3.89
N ARG A 42 -15.27 -4.29 4.13
CA ARG A 42 -14.29 -5.17 4.75
C ARG A 42 -14.35 -6.55 4.13
N GLU A 43 -13.23 -7.04 3.62
CA GLU A 43 -13.12 -8.37 3.02
C GLU A 43 -11.80 -9.03 3.43
N THR A 44 -11.79 -10.36 3.44
CA THR A 44 -10.56 -11.16 3.63
C THR A 44 -9.98 -11.53 2.27
N VAL A 45 -8.69 -11.27 2.10
CA VAL A 45 -7.93 -11.56 0.88
C VAL A 45 -6.92 -12.66 1.19
N HIS A 46 -7.06 -13.79 0.52
CA HIS A 46 -6.06 -14.85 0.57
C HIS A 46 -5.01 -14.62 -0.51
N ALA A 47 -3.75 -14.50 -0.10
CA ALA A 47 -2.63 -14.23 -0.98
C ALA A 47 -1.46 -15.19 -0.70
N LYS A 48 -0.52 -15.28 -1.64
CA LYS A 48 0.76 -15.97 -1.46
C LYS A 48 1.89 -14.96 -1.44
N VAL A 49 3.00 -15.33 -0.81
CA VAL A 49 4.24 -14.58 -0.96
C VAL A 49 4.62 -14.49 -2.45
N GLY A 50 4.87 -13.27 -2.93
CA GLY A 50 5.11 -12.95 -4.33
C GLY A 50 3.89 -12.43 -5.09
N ASP A 51 2.67 -12.61 -4.58
CA ASP A 51 1.46 -12.02 -5.18
C ASP A 51 1.48 -10.49 -5.06
N LYS A 52 0.75 -9.84 -5.98
CA LYS A 52 0.48 -8.40 -5.91
C LYS A 52 -0.98 -8.16 -5.62
N ILE A 53 -1.26 -7.17 -4.79
CA ILE A 53 -2.61 -6.65 -4.59
C ILE A 53 -2.68 -5.30 -5.29
N ARG A 54 -3.57 -5.18 -6.28
CA ARG A 54 -3.82 -3.92 -6.98
C ARG A 54 -5.19 -3.39 -6.58
N ILE A 55 -5.22 -2.15 -6.12
CA ILE A 55 -6.43 -1.48 -5.68
C ILE A 55 -6.62 -0.25 -6.52
N THR A 56 -7.73 -0.21 -7.24
CA THR A 56 -8.12 0.90 -8.11
C THR A 56 -9.27 1.66 -7.48
N LEU A 57 -9.05 2.94 -7.20
CA LEU A 57 -9.92 3.76 -6.36
C LEU A 57 -10.35 4.99 -7.13
N ASP A 58 -11.65 5.23 -7.30
CA ASP A 58 -12.10 6.50 -7.85
C ASP A 58 -11.71 7.63 -6.87
N GLU A 59 -11.09 8.70 -7.38
CA GLU A 59 -10.59 9.83 -6.59
C GLU A 59 -10.94 11.15 -7.30
N ASN A 60 -11.52 12.12 -6.60
CA ASN A 60 -11.73 13.45 -7.17
C ASN A 60 -10.98 14.51 -6.37
N GLN A 61 -9.75 14.80 -6.80
CA GLN A 61 -8.87 15.75 -6.12
C GLN A 61 -9.44 17.18 -6.07
N THR A 62 -10.38 17.53 -6.95
CA THR A 62 -11.03 18.86 -6.93
C THR A 62 -11.93 19.08 -5.71
N THR A 63 -12.30 18.01 -5.01
CA THR A 63 -13.05 18.06 -3.75
C THR A 63 -12.15 18.27 -2.52
N GLY A 64 -10.83 18.19 -2.69
CA GLY A 64 -9.86 18.20 -1.59
C GLY A 64 -9.73 16.85 -0.84
N TYR A 65 -10.33 15.78 -1.36
CA TYR A 65 -10.21 14.42 -0.82
C TYR A 65 -9.21 13.59 -1.62
N GLN A 66 -8.51 12.70 -0.93
CA GLN A 66 -7.53 11.77 -1.50
C GLN A 66 -7.61 10.41 -0.79
N TRP A 67 -7.20 9.35 -1.47
CA TRP A 67 -6.97 8.04 -0.86
C TRP A 67 -5.56 7.95 -0.27
N MET A 68 -5.47 7.44 0.97
CA MET A 68 -4.22 7.25 1.71
C MET A 68 -4.17 5.86 2.34
N VAL A 69 -2.95 5.36 2.56
CA VAL A 69 -2.67 4.08 3.23
C VAL A 69 -1.89 4.38 4.52
N PRO A 70 -2.55 4.50 5.68
CA PRO A 70 -1.92 4.87 6.94
C PRO A 70 -0.71 4.00 7.31
N GLU A 71 -0.82 2.70 7.10
CA GLU A 71 0.17 1.71 7.47
C GLU A 71 1.48 1.86 6.65
N ALA A 72 1.40 2.38 5.43
CA ALA A 72 2.55 2.55 4.53
C ALA A 72 3.42 3.78 4.88
N VAL A 73 2.85 4.80 5.54
CA VAL A 73 3.58 6.02 5.90
C VAL A 73 4.46 5.82 7.12
N GLU A 74 4.09 4.86 7.97
CA GLU A 74 4.74 4.62 9.26
C GLU A 74 5.55 3.31 9.30
N GLU A 75 5.70 2.64 8.15
CA GLU A 75 6.43 1.36 8.01
C GLU A 75 5.98 0.25 8.97
N TYR A 76 4.73 0.29 9.42
CA TYR A 76 4.18 -0.73 10.34
C TYR A 76 3.83 -2.04 9.63
N ASN A 77 3.78 -2.03 8.30
CA ASN A 77 3.48 -3.20 7.49
C ASN A 77 4.65 -4.19 7.46
N VAL A 78 4.39 -5.43 7.86
CA VAL A 78 5.42 -6.49 7.92
C VAL A 78 5.21 -7.55 6.83
N ILE A 79 3.99 -7.69 6.33
CA ILE A 79 3.58 -8.71 5.35
C ILE A 79 3.64 -8.23 3.90
N TRP A 80 3.37 -6.95 3.64
CA TRP A 80 3.37 -6.36 2.30
C TRP A 80 4.30 -5.15 2.20
N SER A 81 4.53 -4.61 1.01
CA SER A 81 5.17 -3.30 0.77
C SER A 81 4.41 -2.52 -0.29
N LEU A 82 4.40 -1.19 -0.19
CA LEU A 82 3.86 -0.32 -1.25
C LEU A 82 4.82 -0.26 -2.43
N ASP A 83 4.41 -0.78 -3.59
CA ASP A 83 5.18 -0.69 -4.84
C ASP A 83 4.95 0.66 -5.52
N SER A 84 3.68 1.04 -5.69
CA SER A 84 3.30 2.29 -6.35
C SER A 84 1.95 2.83 -5.88
N SER A 85 1.77 4.15 -6.00
CA SER A 85 0.51 4.86 -5.80
C SER A 85 0.41 5.98 -6.83
N GLU A 86 -0.32 5.71 -7.90
CA GLU A 86 -0.38 6.59 -9.09
C GLU A 86 -1.80 7.14 -9.26
N TYR A 87 -1.91 8.42 -9.61
CA TYR A 87 -3.20 9.05 -9.90
C TYR A 87 -3.28 9.42 -11.38
N GLU A 88 -4.37 9.00 -12.02
CA GLU A 88 -4.70 9.33 -13.40
C GLU A 88 -6.00 10.14 -13.44
N SER A 89 -5.94 11.37 -13.97
CA SER A 89 -7.14 12.17 -14.21
C SER A 89 -7.99 11.56 -15.33
N SER A 90 -9.31 11.52 -15.16
CA SER A 90 -10.20 11.12 -16.26
C SER A 90 -10.22 12.17 -17.38
N PRO A 91 -10.48 11.76 -18.64
CA PRO A 91 -10.56 12.69 -19.77
C PRO A 91 -11.57 13.80 -19.49
N SER A 92 -11.10 15.05 -19.54
CA SER A 92 -11.93 16.17 -19.14
C SER A 92 -12.80 16.73 -20.26
N ASN A 93 -12.42 16.57 -21.53
CA ASN A 93 -13.13 17.13 -22.70
C ASN A 93 -13.55 18.62 -22.52
N GLY A 94 -12.76 19.40 -21.78
CA GLY A 94 -13.06 20.81 -21.45
C GLY A 94 -13.90 21.04 -20.20
N MET A 95 -14.28 19.98 -19.48
CA MET A 95 -14.97 20.05 -18.19
C MET A 95 -13.98 20.30 -17.03
N VAL A 96 -14.33 21.22 -16.14
CA VAL A 96 -13.62 21.43 -14.87
C VAL A 96 -14.27 20.55 -13.79
N GLY A 97 -13.47 20.02 -12.86
CA GLY A 97 -13.98 19.19 -11.75
C GLY A 97 -14.03 17.69 -12.01
N VAL A 98 -13.52 17.25 -13.17
CA VAL A 98 -13.46 15.82 -13.50
C VAL A 98 -12.48 15.14 -12.56
N GLY A 99 -12.95 14.08 -11.89
CA GLY A 99 -12.11 13.25 -11.03
C GLY A 99 -11.14 12.39 -11.83
N GLY A 100 -10.70 11.32 -11.20
CA GLY A 100 -9.73 10.39 -11.75
C GLY A 100 -9.76 9.09 -10.98
N THR A 101 -8.67 8.36 -11.09
CA THR A 101 -8.49 7.07 -10.45
C THR A 101 -7.11 7.03 -9.83
N ARG A 102 -7.04 6.60 -8.57
CA ARG A 102 -5.80 6.21 -7.92
C ARG A 102 -5.61 4.71 -8.02
N THR A 103 -4.46 4.27 -8.51
CA THR A 103 -4.05 2.87 -8.53
C THR A 103 -2.94 2.66 -7.52
N ILE A 104 -3.19 1.78 -6.54
CA ILE A 104 -2.23 1.39 -5.52
C ILE A 104 -1.83 -0.06 -5.78
N VAL A 105 -0.53 -0.33 -5.83
CA VAL A 105 0.01 -1.68 -6.00
C VAL A 105 0.85 -2.03 -4.78
N LEU A 106 0.54 -3.18 -4.17
CA LEU A 106 1.23 -3.72 -3.00
C LEU A 106 1.84 -5.08 -3.35
N SER A 107 3.07 -5.33 -2.94
CA SER A 107 3.71 -6.65 -3.02
C SER A 107 3.58 -7.39 -1.71
N VAL A 108 3.15 -8.67 -1.73
CA VAL A 108 3.13 -9.54 -0.57
C VAL A 108 4.50 -10.20 -0.39
N ASN A 109 5.20 -9.85 0.68
CA ASN A 109 6.61 -10.19 0.88
C ASN A 109 6.84 -11.28 1.93
N LYS A 110 5.89 -11.46 2.87
CA LYS A 110 6.01 -12.44 3.96
C LYS A 110 4.66 -13.09 4.27
N PRO A 111 4.64 -14.32 4.80
CA PRO A 111 3.41 -14.93 5.30
C PRO A 111 2.95 -14.23 6.58
N GLY A 112 1.64 -14.26 6.84
CA GLY A 112 1.03 -13.72 8.05
C GLY A 112 -0.40 -13.21 7.84
N ASP A 113 -0.93 -12.52 8.85
CA ASP A 113 -2.26 -11.93 8.86
C ASP A 113 -2.14 -10.43 9.20
N GLU A 114 -2.55 -9.56 8.27
CA GLU A 114 -2.51 -8.10 8.45
C GLU A 114 -3.79 -7.44 7.96
N MET A 115 -4.30 -6.50 8.74
CA MET A 115 -5.38 -5.62 8.28
C MET A 115 -4.79 -4.38 7.61
N LEU A 116 -5.11 -4.21 6.33
CA LEU A 116 -4.75 -3.08 5.50
C LEU A 116 -5.92 -2.10 5.41
N THR A 117 -5.67 -0.82 5.67
CA THR A 117 -6.69 0.23 5.63
C THR A 117 -6.42 1.20 4.49
N PHE A 118 -7.46 1.54 3.72
CA PHE A 118 -7.44 2.66 2.79
C PHE A 118 -8.42 3.71 3.27
N VAL A 119 -7.98 4.96 3.31
CA VAL A 119 -8.76 6.08 3.84
C VAL A 119 -8.98 7.11 2.75
N TYR A 120 -10.25 7.37 2.43
CA TYR A 120 -10.63 8.51 1.60
C TYR A 120 -10.97 9.68 2.50
N GLY A 121 -10.10 10.69 2.54
CA GLY A 121 -10.22 11.80 3.49
C GLY A 121 -9.45 13.03 3.07
N ARG A 122 -9.52 14.07 3.90
CA ARG A 122 -8.81 15.33 3.68
C ARG A 122 -7.35 15.20 4.15
N PRO A 123 -6.35 15.34 3.27
CA PRO A 123 -4.95 15.06 3.61
C PRO A 123 -4.41 16.00 4.71
N TRP A 124 -4.89 17.23 4.81
CA TRP A 124 -4.46 18.17 5.86
C TRP A 124 -4.95 17.82 7.28
N LEU A 125 -5.82 16.82 7.42
CA LEU A 125 -6.26 16.28 8.72
C LEU A 125 -5.51 14.99 9.09
N TYR A 126 -4.59 14.53 8.24
CA TYR A 126 -3.91 13.25 8.38
C TYR A 126 -3.07 13.15 9.65
N GLU A 127 -2.31 14.21 9.98
CA GLU A 127 -1.46 14.26 11.18
C GLU A 127 -2.26 13.94 12.45
N LYS A 128 -3.43 14.57 12.61
CA LYS A 128 -4.33 14.31 13.74
C LYS A 128 -4.83 12.86 13.79
N ALA A 129 -5.08 12.26 12.62
CA ALA A 129 -5.57 10.90 12.52
C ALA A 129 -4.49 9.86 12.86
N ILE A 130 -3.25 10.08 12.41
CA ILE A 130 -2.09 9.25 12.77
C ILE A 130 -1.75 9.36 14.25
N ASP A 131 -1.78 10.57 14.79
CA ASP A 131 -1.56 10.79 16.23
C ASP A 131 -2.53 10.00 17.10
N ALA A 132 -3.79 9.88 16.66
CA ALA A 132 -4.79 9.06 17.32
C ALA A 132 -4.50 7.57 17.12
N PHE A 133 -4.19 7.15 15.89
CA PHE A 133 -3.86 5.77 15.56
C PHE A 133 -2.73 5.22 16.43
N ILE A 134 -1.63 5.96 16.57
CA ILE A 134 -0.47 5.56 17.39
C ILE A 134 -0.87 5.37 18.87
N LYS A 135 -1.80 6.18 19.38
CA LYS A 135 -2.24 6.12 20.78
C LYS A 135 -3.21 4.97 21.06
N VAL A 136 -4.05 4.61 20.08
CA VAL A 136 -5.21 3.72 20.30
C VAL A 136 -5.14 2.40 19.52
N GLY A 137 -4.22 2.27 18.56
CA GLY A 137 -3.99 1.07 17.75
C GLY A 137 -5.01 0.83 16.63
N TYR A 138 -5.91 1.77 16.34
CA TYR A 138 -6.85 1.67 15.22
C TYR A 138 -7.04 3.02 14.53
N PHE A 139 -7.16 3.01 13.20
CA PHE A 139 -7.27 4.23 12.42
C PHE A 139 -8.72 4.74 12.43
N ASN A 140 -8.90 6.02 12.77
CA ASN A 140 -10.21 6.67 12.80
C ASN A 140 -10.34 7.63 11.60
N ALA A 141 -10.96 7.15 10.52
CA ALA A 141 -11.15 7.92 9.29
C ALA A 141 -12.05 9.15 9.45
N GLN A 142 -12.91 9.19 10.47
CA GLN A 142 -13.76 10.35 10.76
C GLN A 142 -12.92 11.57 11.20
N LEU A 143 -11.72 11.36 11.75
CA LEU A 143 -10.78 12.46 12.03
C LEU A 143 -10.31 13.19 10.77
N MET A 144 -10.43 12.53 9.61
CA MET A 144 -10.11 13.09 8.30
C MET A 144 -11.34 13.58 7.52
N GLU A 145 -12.49 13.69 8.21
CA GLU A 145 -13.80 13.96 7.59
C GLU A 145 -14.13 12.99 6.45
N GLY A 146 -13.66 11.75 6.58
CA GLY A 146 -13.64 10.75 5.52
C GLY A 146 -14.20 9.39 5.96
N HIS A 147 -13.93 8.38 5.14
CA HIS A 147 -14.28 6.98 5.42
C HIS A 147 -13.13 6.06 5.06
N ALA A 148 -13.25 4.80 5.49
CA ALA A 148 -12.27 3.77 5.21
C ALA A 148 -12.90 2.54 4.57
N ILE A 149 -12.04 1.81 3.86
CA ILE A 149 -12.24 0.42 3.46
C ILE A 149 -11.06 -0.39 4.01
N GLN A 150 -11.29 -1.67 4.25
CA GLN A 150 -10.31 -2.55 4.87
C GLN A 150 -10.20 -3.88 4.14
N LEU A 151 -8.98 -4.37 3.99
CA LEU A 151 -8.69 -5.70 3.48
C LEU A 151 -7.91 -6.46 4.55
N ASN A 152 -8.40 -7.62 4.97
CA ASN A 152 -7.64 -8.52 5.84
C ASN A 152 -6.82 -9.46 4.98
N ILE A 153 -5.52 -9.21 4.87
CA ILE A 153 -4.60 -10.00 4.04
C ILE A 153 -4.14 -11.20 4.85
N ILE A 154 -4.50 -12.40 4.40
CA ILE A 154 -3.98 -13.66 4.91
C ILE A 154 -3.01 -14.22 3.86
N ALA A 155 -1.71 -14.06 4.14
CA ALA A 155 -0.62 -14.48 3.28
C ALA A 155 -0.03 -15.83 3.73
N SER A 156 0.08 -16.78 2.80
CA SER A 156 0.70 -18.11 3.01
C SER A 156 1.96 -18.31 2.19
#